data_AF-A0A8J7WQM5-F1
#
_entry.id   AF-A0A8J7WQM5-F1
#
_cell.length_a   1.000
_cell.length_b   1.000
_cell.length_c   1.000
_cell.angle_alpha   90.00
_cell.angle_beta   90.00
_cell.angle_gamma   90.00
#
_symmetry.space_group_name_H-M   'P 1'
#
loop_
_entity.id
_entity.type
_entity.pdbx_description
1 polymer ?
#
loop_
_entity_poly.entity_id
_entity_poly.type
_entity_poly.pdbx_seq_one_letter_code
_entity_poly.pdbx_strand_id
1 'polypeptide(L)'
;MQLLVGRCPASTTLEVVVRAEACADLIPELSMAREFGRALHGAAPVDVIGSVPGRWIVQDGQHWLNRWLELTGDTENAAFMMLTACRMWRFAATGEHSFKTAAALWVLARDPSLMAVRQARSAGPAR
;
A
#
# COMPACT_ATOMS: atom_id res chain seq x y z
N MET A 1 5.22 4.20 15.26
CA MET A 1 3.78 3.84 15.35
C MET A 1 3.67 2.54 16.14
N GLN A 2 2.56 2.24 16.82
CA GLN A 2 2.40 0.98 17.56
C GLN A 2 1.12 0.30 17.07
N LEU A 3 1.21 -0.94 16.61
CA LEU A 3 0.05 -1.71 16.14
C LEU A 3 -0.61 -2.40 17.32
N LEU A 4 -1.93 -2.21 17.45
CA LEU A 4 -2.74 -2.90 18.44
C LEU A 4 -3.63 -3.90 17.70
N VAL A 5 -3.42 -5.19 17.94
CA VAL A 5 -4.30 -6.26 17.48
C VAL A 5 -5.20 -6.65 18.63
N GLY A 6 -6.51 -6.65 18.41
CA GLY A 6 -7.47 -6.80 19.48
C GLY A 6 -8.90 -7.03 19.02
N ARG A 7 -9.79 -7.30 19.97
CA ARG A 7 -11.23 -7.31 19.72
C ARG A 7 -11.79 -5.92 19.97
N CYS A 8 -12.57 -5.42 19.03
CA CYS A 8 -13.35 -4.21 19.18
C CYS A 8 -14.83 -4.62 19.27
N PRO A 9 -15.34 -5.00 20.46
CA PRO A 9 -16.78 -5.15 20.64
C PRO A 9 -17.48 -3.81 20.37
N ALA A 10 -18.79 -3.82 20.14
CA ALA A 10 -19.57 -2.59 19.98
C ALA A 10 -19.52 -1.67 21.22
N SER A 11 -19.04 -2.18 22.36
CA SER A 11 -18.70 -1.39 23.55
C SER A 11 -17.31 -0.77 23.40
N THR A 12 -17.17 0.45 23.87
CA THR A 12 -16.04 1.38 23.69
C THR A 12 -14.66 0.92 24.19
N THR A 13 -14.52 -0.33 24.62
CA THR A 13 -13.31 -0.88 25.22
C THR A 13 -12.58 -1.78 24.24
N LEU A 14 -11.47 -1.28 23.69
CA LEU A 14 -10.59 -2.04 22.80
C LEU A 14 -9.81 -3.08 23.62
N GLU A 15 -10.10 -4.37 23.44
CA GLU A 15 -9.32 -5.45 24.06
C GLU A 15 -8.07 -5.71 23.23
N VAL A 16 -6.94 -5.10 23.61
CA VAL A 16 -5.65 -5.31 22.93
C VAL A 16 -5.02 -6.62 23.39
N VAL A 17 -4.87 -7.57 22.48
CA VAL A 17 -4.28 -8.89 22.74
C VAL A 17 -2.79 -8.91 22.41
N VAL A 18 -2.36 -8.15 21.38
CA VAL A 18 -0.96 -8.11 20.94
C VAL A 18 -0.53 -6.69 20.62
N ARG A 19 0.65 -6.32 21.13
CA ARG A 19 1.41 -5.14 20.68
C ARG A 19 2.56 -5.64 19.82
N ALA A 20 2.51 -5.34 18.52
CA ALA A 20 3.58 -5.70 17.60
C ALA A 20 4.46 -4.49 17.30
N GLU A 21 5.73 -4.74 16.95
CA GLU A 21 6.54 -3.72 16.29
C GLU A 21 5.81 -3.27 15.02
N ALA A 22 5.77 -1.95 14.80
CA ALA A 22 5.11 -1.43 13.63
C ALA A 22 5.90 -1.79 12.38
N CYS A 23 5.37 -2.75 11.61
CA CYS A 23 5.69 -2.87 10.20
C CYS A 23 5.01 -1.71 9.47
N ALA A 24 5.80 -0.81 8.87
CA ALA A 24 5.29 0.36 8.14
C ALA A 24 4.29 -0.07 7.06
N ASP A 25 4.62 -1.13 6.32
CA ASP A 25 3.80 -1.67 5.24
C ASP A 25 2.44 -2.23 5.67
N LEU A 26 2.22 -2.47 6.96
CA LEU A 26 1.00 -3.14 7.39
C LEU A 26 -0.26 -2.28 7.19
N ILE A 27 -0.15 -0.95 7.26
CA ILE A 27 -1.29 -0.04 7.04
C ILE A 27 -1.85 -0.19 5.61
N PRO A 28 -1.06 0.02 4.54
CA PRO A 28 -1.57 -0.16 3.19
C PRO A 28 -2.00 -1.60 2.92
N GLU A 29 -1.28 -2.61 3.46
CA GLU A 29 -1.65 -4.02 3.28
C GLU A 29 -3.02 -4.35 3.89
N LEU A 30 -3.30 -3.91 5.12
CA LEU A 30 -4.63 -4.08 5.74
C LEU A 30 -5.72 -3.35 4.97
N SER A 31 -5.45 -2.14 4.48
CA SER A 31 -6.42 -1.40 3.69
C SER A 31 -6.74 -2.10 2.37
N MET A 32 -5.74 -2.62 1.66
CA MET A 32 -5.93 -3.37 0.42
C MET A 32 -6.61 -4.71 0.66
N ALA A 33 -6.23 -5.43 1.72
CA ALA A 33 -6.86 -6.68 2.10
C ALA A 33 -8.35 -6.47 2.43
N ARG A 34 -8.70 -5.35 3.07
CA ARG A 34 -10.10 -5.00 3.33
C ARG A 34 -10.89 -4.75 2.03
N GLU A 35 -10.28 -4.09 1.04
CA GLU A 35 -10.96 -3.70 -0.20
C GLU A 35 -11.03 -4.83 -1.23
N PHE A 36 -9.94 -5.57 -1.42
CA PHE A 36 -9.80 -6.57 -2.49
C PHE A 36 -9.57 -8.00 -1.99
N GLY A 37 -9.38 -8.19 -0.69
CA GLY A 37 -9.06 -9.49 -0.14
C GLY A 37 -10.22 -10.47 -0.22
N ARG A 38 -9.88 -11.75 -0.34
CA ARG A 38 -10.83 -12.86 -0.28
C ARG A 38 -10.45 -13.78 0.86
N ALA A 39 -11.41 -14.07 1.75
CA ALA A 39 -11.21 -15.06 2.79
C ALA A 39 -11.11 -16.45 2.16
N LEU A 40 -10.00 -17.14 2.42
CA LEU A 40 -9.87 -18.58 2.13
C LEU A 40 -10.53 -19.42 3.22
N HIS A 41 -10.50 -18.92 4.46
CA HIS A 41 -11.15 -19.49 5.64
C HIS A 41 -11.68 -18.37 6.54
N GLY A 42 -12.79 -18.63 7.24
CA GLY A 42 -13.35 -17.69 8.23
C GLY A 42 -14.09 -16.50 7.62
N ALA A 43 -14.19 -15.42 8.41
CA ALA A 43 -14.92 -14.20 8.06
C ALA A 43 -14.26 -13.41 6.91
N ALA A 44 -15.05 -12.61 6.19
CA ALA A 44 -14.52 -11.79 5.11
C ALA A 44 -13.61 -10.66 5.67
N PRO A 45 -12.62 -10.18 4.91
CA PRO A 45 -11.72 -9.12 5.38
C PRO A 45 -12.43 -7.85 5.86
N VAL A 46 -13.54 -7.48 5.21
CA VAL A 46 -14.36 -6.31 5.59
C VAL A 46 -14.97 -6.43 7.00
N ASP A 47 -15.18 -7.65 7.48
CA ASP A 47 -15.81 -7.93 8.78
C ASP A 47 -14.79 -7.93 9.93
N VAL A 48 -13.50 -8.12 9.63
CA VAL A 48 -12.42 -8.25 10.62
C VAL A 48 -11.39 -7.13 10.56
N ILE A 49 -11.34 -6.38 9.45
CA ILE A 49 -10.48 -5.22 9.28
C ILE A 49 -11.34 -3.96 9.28
N GLY A 50 -11.16 -3.14 10.33
CA GLY A 50 -11.79 -1.83 10.42
C GLY A 50 -11.39 -0.91 9.26
N SER A 51 -12.18 0.14 9.03
CA SER A 51 -11.84 1.15 8.02
C SER A 51 -10.46 1.76 8.31
N VAL A 52 -9.57 1.77 7.31
CA VAL A 52 -8.26 2.42 7.40
C VAL A 52 -8.37 3.86 6.91
N PRO A 53 -8.04 4.88 7.71
CA PRO A 53 -8.06 6.27 7.25
C PRO A 53 -7.09 6.50 6.10
N GLY A 54 -7.57 7.06 4.98
CA GLY A 54 -6.74 7.33 3.79
C GLY A 54 -5.49 8.18 4.07
N ARG A 55 -5.58 9.11 5.04
CA ARG A 55 -4.43 9.91 5.48
C ARG A 55 -3.25 9.07 5.99
N TRP A 56 -3.49 7.91 6.59
CA TRP A 56 -2.43 7.03 7.08
C TRP A 56 -1.69 6.36 5.93
N ILE A 57 -2.39 5.99 4.87
CA ILE A 57 -1.81 5.41 3.66
C ILE A 57 -0.93 6.44 2.94
N VAL A 58 -1.37 7.70 2.88
CA VAL A 58 -0.57 8.79 2.31
C VAL A 58 0.69 9.06 3.13
N GLN A 59 0.58 9.07 4.47
CA GLN A 59 1.73 9.25 5.37
C GLN A 59 2.76 8.12 5.23
N ASP A 60 2.29 6.88 5.11
CA ASP A 60 3.15 5.72 4.89
C ASP A 60 3.85 5.80 3.51
N GLY A 61 3.12 6.19 2.46
CA GLY A 61 3.70 6.43 1.15
C GLY A 61 4.78 7.50 1.15
N GLN A 62 4.59 8.59 1.89
CA GLN A 62 5.61 9.64 2.05
C GLN A 62 6.86 9.12 2.78
N HIS A 63 6.69 8.30 3.81
CA HIS A 63 7.80 7.68 4.52
C HIS A 63 8.69 6.86 3.57
N TRP A 64 8.07 5.98 2.78
CA TRP A 64 8.80 5.13 1.84
C TRP A 64 9.44 5.89 0.69
N LEU A 65 8.74 6.88 0.11
CA LEU A 65 9.32 7.72 -0.94
C LEU A 65 10.58 8.43 -0.45
N ASN A 66 10.56 8.98 0.77
CA ASN A 66 11.75 9.62 1.36
C ASN A 66 12.87 8.60 1.59
N ARG A 67 12.55 7.40 2.06
CA ARG A 67 13.56 6.35 2.26
C ARG A 67 14.18 5.87 0.95
N TRP A 68 13.41 5.73 -0.11
CA TRP A 68 13.89 5.26 -1.41
C TRP A 68 14.79 6.27 -2.12
N LEU A 69 14.68 7.57 -1.81
CA LEU A 69 15.65 8.57 -2.29
C LEU A 69 17.08 8.28 -1.82
N GLU A 70 17.25 7.52 -0.73
CA GLU A 70 18.54 7.12 -0.19
C GLU A 70 19.06 5.79 -0.79
N LEU A 71 18.24 5.08 -1.57
CA LEU A 71 18.53 3.74 -2.12
C LEU A 71 18.85 3.76 -3.62
N THR A 72 19.62 4.75 -4.08
CA THR A 72 19.90 4.95 -5.51
C THR A 72 20.71 3.83 -6.19
N GLY A 73 21.31 2.93 -5.40
CA GLY A 73 22.07 1.77 -5.89
C GLY A 73 21.29 0.45 -5.94
N ASP A 74 20.04 0.42 -5.47
CA ASP A 74 19.23 -0.81 -5.42
C ASP A 74 18.54 -1.06 -6.77
N THR A 75 19.35 -1.49 -7.74
CA THR A 75 18.87 -1.79 -9.10
C THR A 75 17.94 -2.99 -9.15
N GLU A 76 18.09 -3.94 -8.21
CA GLU A 76 17.27 -5.15 -8.15
C GLU A 76 15.80 -4.79 -7.82
N ASN A 77 15.59 -3.89 -6.87
CA ASN A 77 14.24 -3.48 -6.46
C ASN A 77 13.72 -2.22 -7.17
N ALA A 78 14.53 -1.56 -8.02
CA ALA A 78 14.17 -0.29 -8.66
C ALA A 78 12.82 -0.33 -9.38
N ALA A 79 12.55 -1.39 -10.15
CA ALA A 79 11.26 -1.55 -10.85
C ALA A 79 10.09 -1.70 -9.87
N PHE A 80 10.28 -2.48 -8.80
CA PHE A 80 9.26 -2.67 -7.76
C PHE A 80 8.97 -1.37 -7.02
N MET A 81 10.01 -0.63 -6.60
CA MET A 81 9.88 0.67 -5.95
C MET A 81 9.13 1.66 -6.85
N MET A 82 9.50 1.75 -8.13
CA MET A 82 8.85 2.65 -9.08
C MET A 82 7.36 2.34 -9.28
N LEU A 83 7.01 1.06 -9.43
CA LEU A 83 5.61 0.65 -9.57
C LEU A 83 4.81 0.89 -8.29
N THR A 84 5.43 0.72 -7.11
CA THR A 84 4.79 1.01 -5.83
C THR A 84 4.61 2.53 -5.64
N ALA A 85 5.59 3.35 -6.02
CA ALA A 85 5.47 4.81 -6.05
C ALA A 85 4.30 5.29 -6.94
N CYS A 86 4.08 4.64 -8.09
CA CYS A 86 2.93 4.94 -8.94
C CYS A 86 1.59 4.68 -8.21
N ARG A 87 1.50 3.59 -7.42
CA ARG A 87 0.29 3.30 -6.63
C ARG A 87 0.07 4.34 -5.55
N MET A 88 1.13 4.72 -4.84
CA MET A 88 1.09 5.75 -3.81
C MET A 88 0.63 7.09 -4.39
N TRP A 89 1.14 7.48 -5.56
CA TRP A 89 0.70 8.69 -6.24
C TRP A 89 -0.77 8.62 -6.64
N ARG A 90 -1.20 7.53 -7.28
CA ARG A 90 -2.61 7.39 -7.66
C ARG A 90 -3.52 7.43 -6.42
N PHE A 91 -3.18 6.71 -5.36
CA PHE A 91 -3.95 6.71 -4.12
C PHE A 91 -4.03 8.11 -3.52
N ALA A 92 -2.91 8.83 -3.41
CA ALA A 92 -2.90 10.20 -2.89
C ALA A 92 -3.77 11.16 -3.71
N ALA A 93 -3.89 10.93 -5.03
CA ALA A 93 -4.70 11.77 -5.92
C ALA A 93 -6.19 11.40 -5.94
N THR A 94 -6.55 10.14 -5.68
CA THR A 94 -7.91 9.62 -5.94
C THR A 94 -8.60 9.02 -4.72
N GLY A 95 -7.84 8.61 -3.71
CA GLY A 95 -8.33 7.83 -2.57
C GLY A 95 -8.59 6.35 -2.90
N GLU A 96 -8.28 5.89 -4.12
CA GLU A 96 -8.57 4.53 -4.57
C GLU A 96 -7.33 3.64 -4.60
N HIS A 97 -7.46 2.42 -4.08
CA HIS A 97 -6.45 1.40 -4.27
C HIS A 97 -6.43 0.91 -5.72
N SER A 98 -5.26 0.45 -6.17
CA SER A 98 -5.11 -0.05 -7.54
C SER A 98 -3.95 -1.01 -7.68
N PHE A 99 -3.97 -1.84 -8.72
CA PHE A 99 -2.83 -2.70 -9.07
C PHE A 99 -1.66 -1.89 -9.64
N LYS A 100 -0.43 -2.39 -9.50
CA LYS A 100 0.81 -1.77 -10.00
C LYS A 100 0.70 -1.35 -11.47
N THR A 101 0.26 -2.25 -12.34
CA THR A 101 0.13 -1.98 -13.78
C THR A 101 -0.89 -0.88 -14.09
N ALA A 102 -2.03 -0.89 -13.38
CA ALA A 102 -3.06 0.13 -13.54
C ALA A 102 -2.58 1.50 -13.05
N ALA A 103 -1.86 1.55 -11.94
CA ALA A 103 -1.28 2.79 -11.43
C ALA A 103 -0.21 3.35 -12.38
N ALA A 104 0.68 2.51 -12.91
CA ALA A 104 1.70 2.94 -13.88
C ALA A 104 1.07 3.48 -15.17
N LEU A 105 0.00 2.85 -15.67
CA LEU A 105 -0.77 3.35 -16.80
C LEU A 105 -1.41 4.72 -16.51
N TRP A 106 -2.02 4.86 -15.34
CA TRP A 106 -2.60 6.12 -14.89
C TRP A 106 -1.56 7.25 -14.80
N VAL A 107 -0.37 6.95 -14.27
CA VAL A 107 0.75 7.91 -14.21
C VAL A 107 1.22 8.31 -15.61
N LEU A 108 1.44 7.34 -16.51
CA LEU A 108 1.90 7.61 -17.88
C LEU A 108 0.87 8.36 -18.73
N ALA A 109 -0.43 8.20 -18.45
CA ALA A 109 -1.46 8.99 -19.11
C ALA A 109 -1.40 10.48 -18.74
N ARG A 110 -0.86 10.79 -17.54
CA ARG A 110 -0.67 12.17 -17.06
C ARG A 110 0.66 12.76 -17.52
N ASP A 111 1.72 11.96 -17.48
CA ASP A 111 3.02 12.35 -17.98
C ASP A 111 3.68 11.20 -18.76
N PRO A 112 3.56 11.22 -20.10
CA PRO A 112 4.16 10.21 -20.97
C PRO A 112 5.69 10.21 -21.00
N SER A 113 6.33 11.30 -20.53
CA SER A 113 7.78 11.50 -20.53
C SER A 113 8.50 10.74 -19.40
N LEU A 114 7.76 10.19 -18.43
CA LEU A 114 8.29 9.43 -17.30
C LEU A 114 8.85 8.06 -17.73
N MET A 115 10.05 8.08 -18.31
CA MET A 115 10.70 6.89 -18.88
C MET A 115 10.97 5.80 -17.83
N ALA A 116 11.31 6.17 -16.61
CA ALA A 116 11.51 5.21 -15.51
C ALA A 116 10.25 4.37 -15.24
N VAL A 117 9.05 4.98 -15.32
CA VAL A 117 7.78 4.26 -15.15
C VAL A 117 7.55 3.30 -16.32
N ARG A 118 7.86 3.72 -17.55
CA ARG A 118 7.76 2.86 -18.73
C ARG A 118 8.68 1.66 -18.63
N GLN A 119 9.94 1.88 -18.24
CA GLN A 119 10.93 0.82 -18.04
C GLN A 119 10.52 -0.15 -16.93
N ALA A 120 10.11 0.37 -15.77
CA ALA A 120 9.65 -0.46 -14.65
C ALA A 120 8.46 -1.36 -15.03
N ARG A 121 7.52 -0.86 -15.85
CA ARG A 121 6.39 -1.66 -16.35
C ARG A 121 6.83 -2.77 -17.30
N SER A 122 7.86 -2.53 -18.11
CA SER A 122 8.43 -3.52 -19.02
C SER A 122 9.32 -4.55 -18.33
N ALA A 123 9.82 -4.24 -17.12
CA ALA A 123 10.66 -5.13 -16.31
C ALA A 123 9.88 -6.04 -15.34
N GLY A 124 8.56 -5.86 -15.20
CA GLY A 124 7.74 -6.73 -14.36
C GLY A 124 7.71 -8.18 -14.88
N PRO A 125 7.56 -9.19 -14.00
CA PRO A 125 7.52 -10.57 -14.45
C PRO A 125 6.38 -10.75 -15.45
N ALA A 126 6.66 -11.40 -16.58
CA ALA A 126 5.62 -12.01 -17.38
C ALA A 126 4.86 -12.98 -16.46
N ARG A 127 3.56 -12.71 -16.30
CA ARG A 127 2.51 -13.48 -15.62
C ARG A 127 2.92 -14.77 -14.92
#